data_AF-A0A0K0G2R1-F1
#
_entry.id   AF-A0A0K0G2R1-F1
#
_cell.length_a   1.000
_cell.length_b   1.000
_cell.length_c   1.000
_cell.angle_alpha   90.00
_cell.angle_beta   90.00
_cell.angle_gamma   90.00
#
_symmetry.space_group_name_H-M   'P 1'
#
loop_
_entity.id
_entity.type
_entity.pdbx_description
1 polymer ?
#
loop_
_entity_poly.entity_id
_entity_poly.type
_entity_poly.pdbx_seq_one_letter_code
_entity_poly.pdbx_strand_id
1 'polypeptide(L)'
;MRYLYSYLKNIISVTLMTSMNQLVKISRPLGRMFQQRSMYDNPYVTRFKQKSKVSPNHFKQSTGLTGLFVVEYPHRSLKIIYGRILRTLEKMPATSIYRISTENIIKNRLALVEEEADIQKLEAKIGMGQIEEVIQQGELELQAARAVLESKAWEPLPEKPAPEQWRWPVV
;
A
#
# COMPACT_ATOMS: atom_id res chain seq x y z
N MET A 1 -7.04 64.87 41.42
CA MET A 1 -8.10 64.32 40.55
C MET A 1 -7.64 63.88 39.14
N ARG A 2 -6.71 64.56 38.46
CA ARG A 2 -6.31 64.20 37.06
C ARG A 2 -5.50 62.89 36.93
N TYR A 3 -4.68 62.54 37.92
CA TYR A 3 -3.83 61.33 37.86
C TYR A 3 -4.60 60.01 37.96
N LEU A 4 -5.65 59.97 38.78
CA LEU A 4 -6.50 58.77 38.92
C LEU A 4 -7.29 58.46 37.63
N TYR A 5 -7.73 59.49 36.90
CA TYR A 5 -8.46 59.33 35.64
C TYR A 5 -7.59 58.80 34.51
N SER A 6 -6.32 59.20 34.46
CA SER A 6 -5.34 58.67 33.50
C SER A 6 -5.03 57.19 33.75
N TYR A 7 -4.88 56.82 35.03
CA TYR A 7 -4.59 55.44 35.42
C TYR A 7 -5.76 54.49 35.13
N LEU A 8 -6.99 54.91 35.47
CA LEU A 8 -8.20 54.16 35.16
C LEU A 8 -8.43 54.01 33.65
N LYS A 9 -8.17 55.05 32.83
CA LYS A 9 -8.26 54.95 31.36
C LYS A 9 -7.24 53.96 30.78
N ASN A 10 -6.00 53.93 31.28
CA ASN A 10 -4.99 52.97 30.83
C ASN A 10 -5.35 51.54 31.21
N ILE A 11 -5.84 51.30 32.44
CA ILE A 11 -6.28 49.96 32.86
C ILE A 11 -7.45 49.49 32.02
N ILE A 12 -8.45 50.34 31.76
CA ILE A 12 -9.61 49.99 30.93
C ILE A 12 -9.18 49.70 29.47
N SER A 13 -8.27 50.51 28.91
CA SER A 13 -7.73 50.31 27.56
C SER A 13 -6.96 48.99 27.42
N VAL A 14 -6.08 48.68 28.37
CA VAL A 14 -5.31 47.42 28.38
C VAL A 14 -6.22 46.21 28.59
N THR A 15 -7.24 46.34 29.46
CA THR A 15 -8.20 45.26 29.72
C THR A 15 -9.10 45.01 28.50
N LEU A 16 -9.57 46.06 27.84
CA LEU A 16 -10.33 45.96 26.58
C LEU A 16 -9.50 45.37 25.43
N MET A 17 -8.24 45.80 25.27
CA MET A 17 -7.31 45.22 24.28
C MET A 17 -7.03 43.74 24.56
N THR A 18 -6.92 43.35 25.82
CA THR A 18 -6.70 41.94 26.20
C THR A 18 -7.94 41.10 25.91
N SER A 19 -9.14 41.61 26.22
CA SER A 19 -10.43 40.97 25.93
C SER A 19 -10.67 40.81 24.41
N MET A 20 -10.41 41.85 23.61
CA MET A 20 -10.50 41.76 22.15
C MET A 20 -9.51 40.75 21.57
N ASN A 21 -8.29 40.68 22.09
CA ASN A 21 -7.31 39.67 21.67
C ASN A 21 -7.72 38.23 22.04
N GLN A 22 -8.44 38.02 23.14
CA GLN A 22 -9.04 36.73 23.49
C GLN A 22 -10.18 36.36 22.53
N LEU A 23 -11.06 37.32 22.20
CA LEU A 23 -12.15 37.11 21.23
C LEU A 23 -11.64 36.84 19.80
N VAL A 24 -10.55 37.49 19.38
CA VAL A 24 -9.88 37.21 18.10
C VAL A 24 -9.24 35.81 18.07
N LYS A 25 -8.72 35.32 19.21
CA LYS A 25 -8.22 33.93 19.32
C LYS A 25 -9.35 32.90 19.23
N ILE A 26 -10.55 33.23 19.72
CA ILE A 26 -11.76 32.39 19.65
C ILE A 26 -12.41 32.42 18.26
N SER A 27 -12.26 33.50 17.48
CA SER A 27 -12.81 33.60 16.12
C SER A 27 -11.92 32.99 15.02
N ARG A 28 -10.59 32.88 15.25
CA ARG A 28 -9.64 32.20 14.34
C ARG A 28 -10.04 30.76 13.95
N PRO A 29 -10.51 29.88 14.85
CA PRO A 29 -10.98 28.55 14.45
C PRO A 29 -12.26 28.59 13.61
N LEU A 30 -13.17 29.55 13.85
CA LEU A 30 -14.38 29.75 13.05
C LEU A 30 -14.07 30.24 11.63
N GLY A 31 -13.04 31.08 11.45
CA GLY A 31 -12.56 31.49 10.13
C GLY A 31 -11.95 30.36 9.30
N ARG A 32 -11.29 29.38 9.95
CA ARG A 32 -10.79 28.16 9.29
C ARG A 32 -11.92 27.20 8.88
N MET A 33 -13.05 27.22 9.58
CA MET A 33 -14.21 26.40 9.20
C MET A 33 -14.84 26.86 7.89
N PHE A 34 -14.75 28.15 7.57
CA PHE A 34 -15.28 28.75 6.34
C PHE A 34 -14.24 28.94 5.22
N GLN A 35 -12.97 28.58 5.45
CA GLN A 35 -12.03 28.41 4.34
C GLN A 35 -12.46 27.15 3.58
N GLN A 36 -13.06 27.37 2.41
CA GLN A 36 -13.30 26.37 1.40
C GLN A 36 -12.02 25.54 1.26
N ARG A 37 -12.04 24.28 1.72
CA ARG A 37 -10.88 23.39 1.61
C ARG A 37 -10.42 23.46 0.16
N SER A 38 -9.16 23.85 -0.05
CA SER A 38 -8.58 23.81 -1.38
C SER A 38 -8.80 22.41 -1.93
N MET A 39 -9.21 22.28 -3.19
CA MET A 39 -9.36 20.97 -3.84
C MET A 39 -8.06 20.14 -3.72
N TYR A 40 -6.92 20.81 -3.59
CA TYR A 40 -5.60 20.22 -3.39
C TYR A 40 -5.35 19.69 -1.97
N ASP A 41 -6.15 20.08 -0.97
CA ASP A 41 -6.16 19.57 0.40
C ASP A 41 -7.12 18.38 0.55
N ASN A 42 -7.12 17.49 -0.45
CA ASN A 42 -7.88 16.25 -0.42
C ASN A 42 -7.03 15.11 0.16
N PRO A 43 -7.45 14.44 1.26
CA PRO A 43 -6.70 13.35 1.87
C PRO A 43 -6.42 12.17 0.92
N TYR A 44 -7.30 11.91 -0.06
CA TYR A 44 -7.10 10.86 -1.07
C TYR A 44 -5.94 11.20 -2.01
N VAL A 45 -5.85 12.46 -2.45
CA VAL A 45 -4.77 12.94 -3.32
C VAL A 45 -3.44 12.95 -2.58
N THR A 46 -3.44 13.37 -1.31
CA THR A 46 -2.23 13.45 -0.48
C THR A 46 -1.59 12.08 -0.23
N ARG A 47 -2.39 11.03 -0.03
CA ARG A 47 -1.89 9.65 0.14
C ARG A 47 -1.04 9.21 -1.06
N PHE A 48 -1.52 9.44 -2.27
CA PHE A 48 -0.80 9.03 -3.48
C PHE A 48 0.42 9.90 -3.74
N LYS A 49 0.34 11.21 -3.47
CA LYS A 49 1.49 12.13 -3.54
C LYS A 49 2.64 11.73 -2.62
N GLN A 50 2.36 11.07 -1.49
CA GLN A 50 3.41 10.56 -0.61
C GLN A 50 4.05 9.28 -1.18
N LYS A 51 3.22 8.35 -1.67
CA LYS A 51 3.70 7.09 -2.27
C LYS A 51 4.44 7.28 -3.59
N SER A 52 4.15 8.34 -4.34
CA SER A 52 4.82 8.64 -5.60
C SER A 52 6.20 9.26 -5.43
N LYS A 53 6.62 9.60 -4.21
CA LYS A 53 7.94 10.20 -3.98
C LYS A 53 9.00 9.12 -4.05
N VAL A 54 9.96 9.32 -4.94
CA VAL A 54 11.14 8.49 -5.12
C VAL A 54 12.37 9.36 -4.85
N SER A 55 13.43 8.77 -4.34
CA SER A 55 14.70 9.47 -4.15
C SER A 55 15.21 10.00 -5.51
N PRO A 56 15.73 11.24 -5.55
CA PRO A 56 16.17 11.86 -6.82
C PRO A 56 17.27 11.06 -7.54
N ASN A 57 18.05 10.29 -6.80
CA ASN A 57 19.17 9.49 -7.33
C ASN A 57 18.76 8.06 -7.70
N HIS A 58 17.48 7.69 -7.59
CA HIS A 58 17.00 6.38 -8.00
C HIS A 58 16.94 6.26 -9.52
N PHE A 59 17.30 5.10 -10.06
CA PHE A 59 17.40 4.86 -11.51
C PHE A 59 16.05 5.01 -12.24
N LYS A 60 14.93 4.72 -11.58
CA LYS A 60 13.57 4.86 -12.12
C LYS A 60 12.80 5.95 -11.36
N GLN A 61 12.36 7.00 -12.04
CA GLN A 61 11.55 8.06 -11.40
C GLN A 61 10.04 7.76 -11.42
N SER A 62 9.58 6.98 -12.42
CA SER A 62 8.21 6.48 -12.50
C SER A 62 8.18 5.17 -13.28
N THR A 63 7.18 4.33 -13.03
CA THR A 63 6.93 3.07 -13.76
C THR A 63 6.23 3.30 -15.10
N GLY A 64 5.63 4.47 -15.32
CA GLY A 64 4.76 4.75 -16.47
C GLY A 64 3.37 4.12 -16.38
N LEU A 65 3.06 3.38 -15.31
CA LEU A 65 1.78 2.72 -15.08
C LEU A 65 0.98 3.43 -13.98
N THR A 66 -0.31 3.66 -14.23
CA THR A 66 -1.18 4.35 -13.27
C THR A 66 -1.44 3.47 -12.06
N GLY A 67 -1.20 4.01 -10.86
CA GLY A 67 -1.42 3.29 -9.60
C GLY A 67 -0.30 2.33 -9.18
N LEU A 68 0.72 2.11 -10.02
CA LEU A 68 1.91 1.32 -9.68
C LEU A 68 3.08 2.25 -9.37
N PHE A 69 3.42 2.41 -8.10
CA PHE A 69 4.51 3.29 -7.67
C PHE A 69 5.85 2.54 -7.64
N VAL A 70 6.94 3.27 -7.91
CA VAL A 70 8.30 2.72 -7.92
C VAL A 70 8.69 2.22 -6.53
N VAL A 71 9.37 1.07 -6.48
CA VAL A 71 9.88 0.49 -5.24
C VAL A 71 11.40 0.62 -5.21
N GLU A 72 11.93 1.38 -4.26
CA GLU A 72 13.38 1.66 -4.20
C GLU A 72 14.26 0.45 -3.88
N TYR A 73 13.73 -0.48 -3.07
CA TYR A 73 14.47 -1.66 -2.58
C TYR A 73 13.76 -2.97 -2.98
N PRO A 74 13.67 -3.30 -4.28
CA PRO A 74 12.84 -4.40 -4.75
C PRO A 74 13.34 -5.77 -4.27
N HIS A 75 14.67 -6.00 -4.24
CA HIS A 75 15.24 -7.26 -3.76
C HIS A 75 14.83 -7.58 -2.32
N ARG A 76 14.80 -6.57 -1.44
CA ARG A 76 14.38 -6.74 -0.04
C ARG A 76 12.91 -7.15 0.04
N SER A 77 12.05 -6.44 -0.69
CA SER A 77 10.62 -6.72 -0.74
C SER A 77 10.33 -8.13 -1.27
N LEU A 78 10.97 -8.52 -2.38
CA LEU A 78 10.83 -9.85 -2.97
C LEU A 78 11.27 -10.97 -2.03
N LYS A 79 12.44 -10.84 -1.39
CA LYS A 79 12.92 -11.82 -0.40
C LYS A 79 11.94 -12.00 0.76
N ILE A 80 11.36 -10.90 1.26
CA ILE A 80 10.36 -10.96 2.33
C ILE A 80 9.09 -11.67 1.85
N ILE A 81 8.58 -11.31 0.67
CA ILE A 81 7.35 -11.88 0.12
C ILE A 81 7.51 -13.37 -0.15
N TYR A 82 8.56 -13.77 -0.89
CA TYR A 82 8.85 -15.17 -1.20
C TYR A 82 9.10 -16.00 0.06
N GLY A 83 9.82 -15.46 1.04
CA GLY A 83 9.99 -16.13 2.33
C GLY A 83 8.68 -16.33 3.10
N ARG A 84 7.72 -15.41 2.98
CA ARG A 84 6.37 -15.57 3.58
C ARG A 84 5.52 -16.59 2.82
N ILE A 85 5.65 -16.66 1.48
CA ILE A 85 4.95 -17.66 0.66
C ILE A 85 5.44 -19.05 1.04
N LEU A 86 6.75 -19.29 1.06
CA LEU A 86 7.33 -20.59 1.42
C LEU A 86 6.86 -21.09 2.80
N ARG A 87 6.85 -20.22 3.82
CA ARG A 87 6.30 -20.55 5.16
C ARG A 87 4.79 -20.85 5.16
N THR A 88 4.05 -20.30 4.21
CA THR A 88 2.61 -20.58 4.07
C THR A 88 2.41 -21.93 3.40
N LEU A 89 3.20 -22.23 2.36
CA LEU A 89 3.20 -23.50 1.64
C LEU A 89 3.65 -24.69 2.51
N GLU A 90 4.57 -24.48 3.45
CA GLU A 90 4.98 -25.49 4.44
C GLU A 90 3.81 -26.09 5.23
N LYS A 91 2.72 -25.33 5.41
CA LYS A 91 1.51 -25.78 6.13
C LYS A 91 0.61 -26.70 5.31
N MET A 92 0.81 -26.78 4.00
CA MET A 92 0.05 -27.63 3.08
C MET A 92 0.72 -29.00 2.96
N PRO A 93 0.01 -30.08 2.60
CA PRO A 93 0.64 -31.39 2.38
C PRO A 93 1.63 -31.36 1.19
N ALA A 94 2.75 -32.06 1.32
CA ALA A 94 3.79 -32.15 0.28
C ALA A 94 3.32 -32.78 -1.04
N THR A 95 2.23 -33.53 -1.00
CA THR A 95 1.59 -34.16 -2.17
C THR A 95 0.72 -33.19 -2.97
N SER A 96 0.40 -32.01 -2.43
CA SER A 96 -0.42 -31.02 -3.15
C SER A 96 0.30 -30.51 -4.39
N ILE A 97 -0.34 -30.66 -5.54
CA ILE A 97 0.20 -30.17 -6.83
C ILE A 97 0.44 -28.66 -6.78
N TYR A 98 -0.48 -27.91 -6.17
CA TYR A 98 -0.33 -26.47 -5.99
C TYR A 98 0.92 -26.13 -5.19
N ARG A 99 1.20 -26.86 -4.11
CA ARG A 99 2.41 -26.65 -3.30
C ARG A 99 3.67 -26.92 -4.13
N ILE A 100 3.72 -28.05 -4.85
CA ILE A 100 4.89 -28.44 -5.64
C ILE A 100 5.20 -27.40 -6.73
N SER A 101 4.18 -26.99 -7.49
CA SER A 101 4.36 -26.04 -8.59
C SER A 101 4.78 -24.66 -8.10
N THR A 102 4.11 -24.15 -7.06
CA THR A 102 4.41 -22.82 -6.49
C THR A 102 5.77 -22.79 -5.81
N GLU A 103 6.15 -23.83 -5.05
CA GLU A 103 7.49 -23.91 -4.46
C GLU A 103 8.59 -23.85 -5.54
N ASN A 104 8.43 -24.59 -6.63
CA ASN A 104 9.40 -24.60 -7.73
C ASN A 104 9.53 -23.20 -8.36
N ILE A 105 8.40 -22.54 -8.66
CA ILE A 105 8.39 -21.19 -9.23
C ILE A 105 9.06 -20.19 -8.28
N ILE A 106 8.70 -20.22 -7.00
CA ILE A 106 9.22 -19.28 -6.01
C ILE A 106 10.70 -19.52 -5.73
N LYS A 107 11.16 -20.77 -5.64
CA LYS A 107 12.58 -21.10 -5.46
C LYS A 107 13.41 -20.64 -6.66
N ASN A 108 12.93 -20.88 -7.88
CA ASN A 108 13.60 -20.42 -9.10
C ASN A 108 13.70 -18.88 -9.13
N ARG A 109 12.60 -18.18 -8.85
CA ARG A 109 12.58 -16.70 -8.80
C ARG A 109 13.46 -16.15 -7.68
N LEU A 110 13.46 -16.78 -6.52
CA LEU A 110 14.30 -16.38 -5.38
C LEU A 110 15.78 -16.55 -5.73
N ALA A 111 16.18 -17.63 -6.40
CA ALA A 111 17.54 -17.83 -6.88
C ALA A 111 17.98 -16.70 -7.83
N LEU A 112 17.12 -16.32 -8.79
CA LEU A 112 17.41 -15.18 -9.69
C LEU A 112 17.58 -13.85 -8.94
N VAL A 113 16.75 -13.61 -7.92
CA VAL A 113 16.82 -12.39 -7.07
C VAL A 113 18.09 -12.35 -6.21
N GLU A 114 18.68 -13.51 -5.91
CA GLU A 114 19.94 -13.63 -5.18
C GLU A 114 21.18 -13.55 -6.07
N GLU A 115 21.09 -14.07 -7.29
CA GLU A 115 22.17 -14.06 -8.29
C GLU A 115 22.42 -12.66 -8.86
N GLU A 116 21.37 -11.96 -9.28
CA GLU A 116 21.48 -10.65 -9.92
C GLU A 116 21.25 -9.52 -8.93
N ALA A 117 22.22 -8.61 -8.82
CA ALA A 117 22.10 -7.39 -8.00
C ALA A 117 21.53 -6.20 -8.79
N ASP A 118 21.58 -6.26 -10.13
CA ASP A 118 21.08 -5.21 -11.01
C ASP A 118 19.61 -5.45 -11.36
N ILE A 119 18.77 -4.45 -11.13
CA ILE A 119 17.32 -4.53 -11.28
C ILE A 119 16.94 -4.70 -12.75
N GLN A 120 17.61 -4.02 -13.68
CA GLN A 120 17.27 -4.10 -15.11
C GLN A 120 17.58 -5.49 -15.69
N LYS A 121 18.72 -6.08 -15.30
CA LYS A 121 19.07 -7.45 -15.68
C LYS A 121 18.13 -8.47 -15.04
N LEU A 122 17.75 -8.26 -13.78
CA LEU A 122 16.78 -9.10 -13.10
C LEU A 122 15.41 -9.08 -13.81
N GLU A 123 14.91 -7.92 -14.20
CA GLU A 123 13.67 -7.78 -14.99
C GLU A 123 13.75 -8.58 -16.29
N ALA A 124 14.85 -8.47 -17.03
CA ALA A 124 15.07 -9.20 -18.28
C ALA A 124 15.15 -10.73 -18.07
N LYS A 125 15.83 -11.20 -17.01
CA LYS A 125 15.91 -12.63 -16.69
C LYS A 125 14.57 -13.22 -16.27
N ILE A 126 13.76 -12.48 -15.50
CA ILE A 126 12.44 -12.95 -15.06
C ILE A 126 11.44 -12.91 -16.22
N GLY A 127 11.51 -11.90 -17.09
CA GLY A 127 10.68 -11.81 -18.30
C GLY A 127 9.18 -11.62 -18.04
N MET A 128 8.80 -11.03 -16.90
CA MET A 128 7.39 -10.89 -16.46
C MET A 128 6.99 -9.43 -16.22
N GLY A 129 7.47 -8.52 -17.07
CA GLY A 129 7.22 -7.08 -16.93
C GLY A 129 8.21 -6.38 -16.01
N GLN A 130 7.77 -5.28 -15.37
CA GLN A 130 8.60 -4.50 -14.45
C GLN A 130 8.70 -5.17 -13.07
N ILE A 131 9.75 -4.85 -12.31
CA ILE A 131 9.99 -5.45 -11.00
C ILE A 131 8.85 -5.17 -10.02
N GLU A 132 8.20 -4.02 -10.12
CA GLU A 132 7.04 -3.66 -9.31
C GLU A 132 5.83 -4.56 -9.57
N GLU A 133 5.61 -4.97 -10.81
CA GLU A 133 4.54 -5.92 -11.17
C GLU A 133 4.85 -7.31 -10.60
N VAL A 134 6.11 -7.73 -10.63
CA VAL A 134 6.55 -9.00 -10.03
C VAL A 134 6.34 -9.00 -8.51
N ILE A 135 6.59 -7.87 -7.84
CA ILE A 135 6.29 -7.70 -6.42
C ILE A 135 4.78 -7.85 -6.18
N GLN A 136 3.94 -7.18 -6.97
CA GLN A 136 2.49 -7.27 -6.85
C GLN A 136 1.97 -8.70 -7.09
N GLN A 137 2.51 -9.40 -8.09
CA GLN A 137 2.22 -10.82 -8.32
C GLN A 137 2.57 -11.66 -7.10
N GLY A 138 3.72 -11.42 -6.46
CA GLY A 138 4.12 -12.10 -5.24
C GLY A 138 3.17 -11.84 -4.06
N GLU A 139 2.67 -10.60 -3.91
CA GLU A 139 1.68 -10.27 -2.88
C GLU A 139 0.33 -10.96 -3.14
N LEU A 140 -0.11 -11.00 -4.40
CA LEU A 140 -1.33 -11.72 -4.81
C LEU A 140 -1.17 -13.23 -4.58
N GLU A 141 -0.01 -13.79 -4.92
CA GLU A 141 0.27 -15.21 -4.68
C GLU A 141 0.29 -15.55 -3.19
N LEU A 142 0.81 -14.65 -2.33
CA LEU A 142 0.72 -14.82 -0.88
C LEU A 142 -0.74 -14.86 -0.40
N GLN A 143 -1.60 -14.00 -0.94
CA GLN A 143 -3.03 -14.00 -0.61
C GLN A 143 -3.71 -15.28 -1.12
N ALA A 144 -3.41 -15.69 -2.36
CA ALA A 144 -3.91 -16.92 -2.94
C ALA A 144 -3.50 -18.15 -2.13
N ALA A 145 -2.22 -18.25 -1.73
CA ALA A 145 -1.73 -19.35 -0.90
C ALA A 145 -2.44 -19.44 0.45
N ARG A 146 -2.78 -18.29 1.06
CA ARG A 146 -3.59 -18.26 2.30
C ARG A 146 -5.02 -18.73 2.06
N ALA A 147 -5.63 -18.30 0.96
CA ALA A 147 -6.98 -18.73 0.59
C ALA A 147 -7.03 -20.23 0.26
N VAL A 148 -6.03 -20.76 -0.44
CA VAL A 148 -5.89 -22.20 -0.73
C VAL A 148 -5.70 -23.01 0.55
N LEU A 149 -4.94 -22.46 1.51
CA LEU A 149 -4.75 -23.10 2.82
C LEU A 149 -6.08 -23.20 3.58
N GLU A 150 -6.91 -22.16 3.52
CA GLU A 150 -8.23 -22.12 4.17
C GLU A 150 -9.24 -23.05 3.48
N SER A 151 -9.30 -23.02 2.15
CA SER A 151 -10.24 -23.82 1.36
C SER A 151 -9.86 -25.29 1.25
N LYS A 152 -8.60 -25.65 1.58
CA LYS A 152 -8.04 -27.01 1.46
C LYS A 152 -8.28 -27.63 0.09
N ALA A 153 -8.04 -26.86 -0.98
CA ALA A 153 -8.33 -27.25 -2.36
C ALA A 153 -7.60 -28.51 -2.87
N TRP A 154 -6.69 -29.10 -2.09
CA TRP A 154 -6.05 -30.38 -2.39
C TRP A 154 -6.88 -31.60 -1.98
N GLU A 155 -7.97 -31.41 -1.24
CA GLU A 155 -8.90 -32.48 -0.89
C GLU A 155 -9.71 -32.90 -2.13
N PRO A 156 -10.16 -34.18 -2.20
CA PRO A 156 -11.02 -34.62 -3.29
C PRO A 156 -12.34 -33.84 -3.30
N LEU A 157 -12.96 -33.78 -4.48
CA LEU A 157 -14.26 -33.12 -4.67
C LEU A 157 -15.28 -33.61 -3.63
N PRO A 158 -15.96 -32.70 -2.89
CA PRO A 158 -16.93 -33.10 -1.87
C PRO A 158 -18.18 -33.73 -2.48
N GLU A 159 -18.56 -33.30 -3.69
CA GLU A 159 -19.72 -33.81 -4.42
C GLU A 159 -19.33 -34.13 -5.86
N LYS A 160 -19.79 -35.30 -6.34
CA LYS A 160 -19.67 -35.64 -7.75
C LYS A 160 -20.77 -34.93 -8.53
N PRO A 161 -20.48 -34.37 -9.71
CA PRO A 161 -21.52 -33.72 -10.50
C PRO A 161 -22.59 -34.74 -10.90
N ALA A 162 -23.84 -34.27 -11.07
CA ALA A 162 -24.89 -35.07 -11.69
C ALA A 162 -24.45 -35.51 -13.10
N PRO A 163 -24.80 -36.72 -13.55
CA PRO A 163 -24.30 -37.28 -14.82
C PRO A 163 -24.61 -36.39 -16.03
N GLU A 164 -25.74 -35.66 -16.00
CA GLU A 164 -26.16 -34.76 -17.07
C GLU A 164 -25.63 -33.32 -16.94
N GLN A 165 -25.00 -32.95 -15.81
CA GLN A 165 -24.60 -31.57 -15.49
C GLN A 165 -23.65 -30.96 -16.55
N TRP A 166 -22.75 -31.78 -17.09
CA TRP A 166 -21.73 -31.35 -18.06
C TRP A 166 -21.95 -31.94 -19.45
N ARG A 167 -23.14 -32.48 -19.72
CA ARG A 167 -23.49 -33.01 -21.04
C ARG A 167 -23.80 -31.84 -21.98
N TRP A 168 -22.99 -31.69 -23.03
CA TRP A 168 -23.22 -30.70 -24.07
C TRP A 168 -22.97 -31.29 -25.45
N PRO A 169 -23.88 -31.10 -26.42
CA PRO A 169 -25.17 -30.41 -26.34
C PRO A 169 -26.24 -31.21 -25.56
N VAL A 170 -27.34 -30.56 -25.18
CA VAL A 170 -28.43 -31.10 -24.32
C VAL A 170 -29.29 -32.19 -25.00
N VAL A 171 -28.95 -32.60 -26.23
CA VAL A 171 -29.84 -33.32 -27.17
C VAL A 171 -30.33 -34.66 -26.63
#